data_AF-A0A8H5B7S6-F1
#
_entry.id   AF-A0A8H5B7S6-F1
#
_cell.length_a   1.000
_cell.length_b   1.000
_cell.length_c   1.000
_cell.angle_alpha   90.00
_cell.angle_beta   90.00
_cell.angle_gamma   90.00
#
_symmetry.space_group_name_H-M   'P 1'
#
loop_
_entity.id
_entity.type
_entity.pdbx_description
1 polymer ?
#
loop_
_entity_poly.entity_id
_entity_poly.type
_entity_poly.pdbx_seq_one_letter_code
_entity_poly.pdbx_strand_id
1 'polypeptide(L)'
;MSNTLTTLVSVFDSTNYSTWSDLMWAYLEFQGLSLHVDGTLPRPTAAASSPTSEELEAQAKWDMQDKQARGAIILRLTPSVRSVVIPKKTSKEVWDLLKETYGTPGITVIYADFKKLVSFRFSGNDPRPELAKFQEFLDKLTANKVSFDPFIQTMMLINALPAKYDHLNALILQKHPHCEQNDGDQTEEQRSFFQSATQPAETTEHARE
;
A
#
# COMPACT_ATOMS: atom_id res chain seq x y z
N MET A 1 20.08 -25.32 -9.65
CA MET A 1 18.76 -24.72 -9.94
C MET A 1 18.98 -23.28 -10.34
N SER A 2 18.60 -22.89 -11.55
CA SER A 2 18.90 -21.54 -12.07
C SER A 2 18.09 -20.48 -11.33
N ASN A 3 18.79 -19.58 -10.62
CA ASN A 3 18.26 -18.47 -9.81
C ASN A 3 17.72 -17.29 -10.64
N THR A 4 17.40 -17.48 -11.92
CA THR A 4 16.96 -16.40 -12.81
C THR A 4 15.59 -15.86 -12.40
N LEU A 5 14.68 -16.70 -11.89
CA LEU A 5 13.35 -16.24 -11.48
C LEU A 5 13.39 -15.28 -10.28
N THR A 6 14.29 -15.50 -9.33
CA THR A 6 14.49 -14.60 -8.18
C THR A 6 14.97 -13.21 -8.60
N THR A 7 15.57 -13.08 -9.80
CA THR A 7 15.97 -11.76 -10.35
C THR A 7 14.80 -10.97 -10.93
N LEU A 8 13.67 -11.62 -11.25
CA LEU A 8 12.46 -10.95 -11.73
C LEU A 8 11.72 -10.21 -10.61
N VAL A 9 11.77 -10.73 -9.39
CA VAL A 9 11.26 -10.00 -8.22
C VAL A 9 12.15 -8.78 -8.03
N SER A 10 11.63 -7.56 -7.98
CA SER A 10 12.44 -6.35 -7.73
C SER A 10 13.11 -6.39 -6.34
N VAL A 11 14.06 -5.49 -6.07
CA VAL A 11 14.53 -5.27 -4.69
C VAL A 11 13.55 -4.32 -4.01
N PHE A 12 13.10 -4.68 -2.81
CA PHE A 12 12.24 -3.85 -1.98
C PHE A 12 13.05 -2.79 -1.26
N ASP A 13 12.72 -1.52 -1.51
CA ASP A 13 13.44 -0.35 -1.01
C ASP A 13 12.62 0.55 -0.08
N SER A 14 11.50 0.04 0.46
CA SER A 14 10.45 0.76 1.22
C SER A 14 9.42 1.54 0.41
N THR A 15 9.66 1.82 -0.88
CA THR A 15 8.76 2.66 -1.69
C THR A 15 7.90 1.87 -2.68
N ASN A 16 8.35 0.67 -3.04
CA ASN A 16 7.73 -0.17 -4.06
C ASN A 16 7.01 -1.40 -3.47
N TYR A 17 6.49 -1.30 -2.25
CA TYR A 17 5.93 -2.47 -1.52
C TYR A 17 4.85 -3.19 -2.32
N SER A 18 3.87 -2.49 -2.89
CA SER A 18 2.77 -3.11 -3.65
C SER A 18 3.31 -4.02 -4.76
N THR A 19 4.06 -3.45 -5.72
CA THR A 19 4.62 -4.21 -6.84
C THR A 19 5.59 -5.31 -6.39
N TRP A 20 6.43 -5.02 -5.39
CA TRP A 20 7.37 -6.01 -4.86
C TRP A 20 6.62 -7.18 -4.20
N SER A 21 5.58 -6.90 -3.42
CA SER A 21 4.82 -7.91 -2.69
C SER A 21 4.11 -8.85 -3.64
N ASP A 22 3.51 -8.35 -4.73
CA ASP A 22 2.87 -9.17 -5.75
C ASP A 22 3.87 -10.13 -6.42
N LEU A 23 5.02 -9.61 -6.84
CA LEU A 23 6.07 -10.41 -7.49
C LEU A 23 6.72 -11.41 -6.54
N MET A 24 6.96 -11.02 -5.29
CA MET A 24 7.53 -11.90 -4.27
C MET A 24 6.53 -13.01 -3.92
N TRP A 25 5.24 -12.69 -3.81
CA TRP A 25 4.19 -13.66 -3.56
C TRP A 25 4.10 -14.70 -4.69
N ALA A 26 4.04 -14.25 -5.94
CA ALA A 26 4.03 -15.14 -7.11
C ALA A 26 5.28 -16.03 -7.17
N TYR A 27 6.44 -15.50 -6.80
CA TYR A 27 7.67 -16.30 -6.68
C TYR A 27 7.55 -17.39 -5.60
N LEU A 28 7.01 -17.06 -4.43
CA LEU A 28 6.81 -18.02 -3.34
C LEU A 28 5.78 -19.10 -3.70
N GLU A 29 4.72 -18.75 -4.41
CA GLU A 29 3.75 -19.71 -4.96
C GLU A 29 4.40 -20.67 -5.95
N PHE A 30 5.18 -20.14 -6.90
CA PHE A 30 5.92 -20.95 -7.87
C PHE A 30 6.89 -21.94 -7.19
N GLN A 31 7.50 -21.53 -6.07
CA GLN A 31 8.40 -22.38 -5.28
C GLN A 31 7.65 -23.33 -4.33
N GLY A 32 6.31 -23.24 -4.23
CA GLY A 32 5.50 -24.03 -3.29
C GLY A 32 5.70 -23.65 -1.82
N LEU A 33 6.11 -22.40 -1.56
CA LEU A 33 6.45 -21.90 -0.22
C LEU A 33 5.41 -20.94 0.36
N SER A 34 4.44 -20.46 -0.44
CA SER A 34 3.44 -19.47 -0.01
C SER A 34 2.64 -19.88 1.23
N LEU A 35 2.32 -21.17 1.37
CA LEU A 35 1.55 -21.72 2.50
C LEU A 35 2.26 -21.62 3.85
N HIS A 36 3.59 -21.50 3.86
CA HIS A 36 4.36 -21.22 5.07
C HIS A 36 4.26 -19.74 5.47
N VAL A 37 4.13 -18.87 4.47
CA VAL A 37 4.14 -17.42 4.63
C VAL A 37 2.77 -16.87 5.04
N ASP A 38 1.67 -17.35 4.45
CA ASP A 38 0.32 -17.00 4.94
C ASP A 38 -0.02 -17.65 6.29
N GLY A 39 0.64 -18.76 6.64
CA GLY A 39 0.37 -19.53 7.85
C GLY A 39 -0.73 -20.57 7.71
N THR A 40 -1.20 -20.85 6.49
CA THR A 40 -2.17 -21.92 6.20
C THR A 40 -1.59 -23.29 6.56
N LEU A 41 -0.27 -23.45 6.45
CA LEU A 41 0.45 -24.65 6.88
C LEU A 41 1.14 -24.41 8.23
N PRO A 42 0.48 -24.67 9.37
CA PRO A 42 1.11 -24.53 10.67
C PRO A 42 2.23 -25.56 10.85
N ARG A 43 3.21 -25.22 11.69
CA ARG A 43 4.28 -26.15 12.07
C ARG A 43 3.65 -27.39 12.75
N PRO A 44 3.99 -28.61 12.31
CA PRO A 44 3.52 -29.82 12.96
C PRO A 44 3.87 -29.83 14.46
N THR A 45 2.91 -30.20 15.30
CA THR A 45 3.10 -30.34 16.75
C THR A 45 3.19 -31.82 17.09
N ALA A 46 4.16 -32.19 17.93
CA ALA A 46 4.26 -33.57 18.42
C ALA A 46 3.12 -33.87 19.40
N ALA A 47 2.42 -34.99 19.21
CA ALA A 47 1.28 -35.36 20.06
C ALA A 47 1.69 -35.91 21.43
N ALA A 48 2.93 -36.39 21.57
CA ALA A 48 3.46 -37.01 22.77
C ALA A 48 4.68 -36.26 23.32
N SER A 49 4.98 -36.45 24.62
CA SER A 49 6.20 -35.94 25.27
C SER A 49 7.50 -36.50 24.65
N SER A 50 7.39 -37.57 23.84
CA SER A 50 8.47 -38.14 23.05
C SER A 50 8.00 -38.25 21.59
N PRO A 51 8.41 -37.31 20.71
CA PRO A 51 8.03 -37.34 19.31
C PRO A 51 8.58 -38.58 18.59
N THR A 52 7.79 -39.13 17.69
CA THR A 52 8.19 -40.19 16.75
C THR A 52 9.19 -39.67 15.73
N SER A 53 9.94 -40.57 15.08
CA SER A 53 10.87 -40.21 13.99
C SER A 53 10.14 -39.46 12.87
N GLU A 54 8.93 -39.92 12.52
CA GLU A 54 8.10 -39.31 11.47
C GLU A 54 7.68 -37.87 11.83
N GLU A 55 7.30 -37.61 13.09
CA GLU A 55 6.97 -36.26 13.55
C GLU A 55 8.19 -35.32 13.53
N LEU A 56 9.37 -35.83 13.91
CA LEU A 56 10.61 -35.06 13.85
C LEU A 56 11.01 -34.73 12.41
N GLU A 57 10.89 -35.68 11.49
CA GLU A 57 11.16 -35.48 10.07
C GLU A 57 10.18 -34.46 9.45
N ALA A 58 8.89 -34.55 9.79
CA ALA A 58 7.89 -33.59 9.34
C ALA A 58 8.18 -32.17 9.84
N GLN A 59 8.56 -32.04 11.11
CA GLN A 59 8.96 -30.75 11.70
C GLN A 59 10.23 -30.19 11.03
N ALA A 60 11.26 -31.02 10.85
CA ALA A 60 12.51 -30.59 10.21
C ALA A 60 12.28 -30.15 8.76
N LYS A 61 11.41 -30.85 8.02
CA LYS A 61 11.01 -30.48 6.66
C LYS A 61 10.27 -29.14 6.64
N TRP A 62 9.32 -28.94 7.56
CA TRP A 62 8.61 -27.67 7.70
C TRP A 62 9.59 -26.53 8.02
N ASP A 63 10.46 -26.72 9.02
CA ASP A 63 11.45 -25.72 9.46
C ASP A 63 12.43 -25.36 8.32
N MET A 64 12.78 -26.33 7.47
CA MET A 64 13.64 -26.10 6.31
C MET A 64 12.94 -25.26 5.22
N GLN A 65 11.67 -25.54 4.93
CA GLN A 65 10.89 -24.80 3.94
C GLN A 65 10.56 -23.38 4.43
N ASP A 66 10.22 -23.21 5.70
CA ASP A 66 10.01 -21.88 6.29
C ASP A 66 11.30 -21.04 6.25
N LYS A 67 12.46 -21.62 6.58
CA LYS A 67 13.76 -20.94 6.43
C LYS A 67 14.06 -20.57 4.98
N GLN A 68 13.70 -21.43 4.02
CA GLN A 68 13.87 -21.15 2.60
C GLN A 68 13.00 -19.97 2.15
N ALA A 69 11.72 -19.94 2.56
CA ALA A 69 10.80 -18.85 2.28
C ALA A 69 11.30 -17.53 2.88
N ARG A 70 11.69 -17.57 4.16
CA ARG A 70 12.28 -16.42 4.87
C ARG A 70 13.55 -15.92 4.18
N GLY A 71 14.44 -16.82 3.79
CA GLY A 71 15.67 -16.49 3.07
C GLY A 71 15.40 -15.82 1.73
N ALA A 72 14.44 -16.34 0.96
CA ALA A 72 14.04 -15.76 -0.32
C ALA A 72 13.49 -14.34 -0.18
N ILE A 73 12.64 -14.10 0.82
CA ILE A 73 12.11 -12.77 1.13
C ILE A 73 13.27 -11.82 1.46
N ILE A 74 14.11 -12.19 2.44
CA ILE A 74 15.22 -11.36 2.94
C ILE A 74 16.24 -10.99 1.84
N LEU A 75 16.50 -11.89 0.90
CA LEU A 75 17.42 -11.66 -0.22
C LEU A 75 16.97 -10.52 -1.14
N ARG A 76 15.66 -10.25 -1.21
CA ARG A 76 15.09 -9.16 -2.02
C ARG A 76 14.78 -7.90 -1.20
N LEU A 77 15.32 -7.76 0.00
CA LEU A 77 15.21 -6.54 0.80
C LEU A 77 16.51 -5.74 0.75
N THR A 78 16.41 -4.41 0.75
CA THR A 78 17.56 -3.53 1.03
C THR A 78 18.09 -3.74 2.46
N PRO A 79 19.36 -3.35 2.73
CA PRO A 79 19.93 -3.48 4.07
C PRO A 79 19.13 -2.79 5.18
N SER A 80 18.52 -1.63 4.87
CA SER A 80 17.71 -0.85 5.80
C SER A 80 16.41 -1.55 6.19
N VAL A 81 15.73 -2.21 5.25
CA VAL A 81 14.53 -2.99 5.56
C VAL A 81 14.91 -4.31 6.23
N ARG A 82 16.03 -4.91 5.81
CA ARG A 82 16.52 -6.18 6.36
C ARG A 82 16.75 -6.11 7.86
N SER A 83 17.34 -5.01 8.36
CA SER A 83 17.62 -4.86 9.80
C SER A 83 16.35 -4.93 10.66
N VAL A 84 15.21 -4.48 10.13
CA VAL A 84 13.91 -4.49 10.81
C VAL A 84 13.33 -5.91 10.92
N VAL A 85 13.53 -6.76 9.89
CA VAL A 85 12.94 -8.10 9.83
C VAL A 85 13.84 -9.21 10.38
N ILE A 86 15.16 -9.00 10.49
CA ILE A 86 16.13 -9.99 11.00
C ILE A 86 15.71 -10.64 12.33
N PRO A 87 15.15 -9.90 13.32
CA PRO A 87 14.74 -10.49 14.59
C PRO A 87 13.64 -11.55 14.48
N LYS A 88 12.81 -11.50 13.41
CA LYS A 88 11.71 -12.44 13.18
C LYS A 88 12.23 -13.82 12.81
N LYS A 89 11.57 -14.85 13.34
CA LYS A 89 11.99 -16.25 13.30
C LYS A 89 11.36 -17.00 12.14
N THR A 90 10.10 -16.73 11.82
CA THR A 90 9.38 -17.41 10.74
C THR A 90 9.23 -16.53 9.51
N SER A 91 9.01 -17.16 8.35
CA SER A 91 8.70 -16.44 7.11
C SER A 91 7.40 -15.66 7.22
N LYS A 92 6.39 -16.22 7.90
CA LYS A 92 5.13 -15.54 8.23
C LYS A 92 5.34 -14.26 9.03
N GLU A 93 6.09 -14.31 10.13
CA GLU A 93 6.36 -13.12 10.94
C GLU A 93 7.07 -12.01 10.16
N VAL A 94 7.98 -12.38 9.25
CA VAL A 94 8.64 -11.42 8.35
C VAL A 94 7.63 -10.79 7.41
N TRP A 95 6.78 -11.60 6.77
CA TRP A 95 5.79 -11.12 5.81
C TRP A 95 4.74 -10.23 6.47
N ASP A 96 4.19 -10.65 7.60
CA ASP A 96 3.19 -9.90 8.35
C ASP A 96 3.75 -8.54 8.82
N LEU A 97 5.01 -8.49 9.30
CA LEU A 97 5.66 -7.22 9.67
C LEU A 97 5.83 -6.29 8.46
N LEU A 98 6.27 -6.83 7.32
CA LEU A 98 6.43 -6.02 6.10
C LEU A 98 5.07 -5.50 5.60
N LYS A 99 4.04 -6.32 5.69
CA LYS A 99 2.66 -5.95 5.33
C LYS A 99 2.08 -4.90 6.27
N GLU A 100 2.32 -5.02 7.57
CA GLU A 100 1.89 -4.02 8.55
C GLU A 100 2.61 -2.69 8.35
N THR A 101 3.94 -2.73 8.15
CA THR A 101 4.78 -1.53 8.08
C THR A 101 4.64 -0.79 6.75
N TYR A 102 4.48 -1.52 5.63
CA TYR A 102 4.56 -0.96 4.28
C TYR A 102 3.36 -1.30 3.39
N GLY A 103 2.49 -2.24 3.81
CA GLY A 103 1.29 -2.61 3.06
C GLY A 103 0.15 -1.60 3.19
N THR A 104 0.24 -0.68 4.14
CA THR A 104 -0.56 0.53 4.13
C THR A 104 0.32 1.66 3.60
N PRO A 105 -0.04 2.31 2.47
CA PRO A 105 0.66 3.50 2.04
C PRO A 105 0.52 4.54 3.16
N GLY A 106 1.63 4.93 3.77
CA GLY A 106 1.62 5.94 4.82
C GLY A 106 0.94 7.21 4.30
N ILE A 107 0.25 7.94 5.19
CA ILE A 107 -0.48 9.17 4.86
C ILE A 107 0.36 10.17 4.04
N THR A 108 1.68 10.17 4.22
CA THR A 108 2.65 10.97 3.45
C THR A 108 2.67 10.62 1.95
N VAL A 109 2.62 9.33 1.59
CA VAL A 109 2.62 8.89 0.19
C VAL A 109 1.28 9.23 -0.46
N ILE A 110 0.18 8.93 0.24
CA ILE A 110 -1.18 9.28 -0.18
C ILE A 110 -1.29 10.79 -0.39
N TYR A 111 -0.80 11.59 0.55
CA TYR A 111 -0.81 13.04 0.45
C TYR A 111 0.10 13.56 -0.66
N ALA A 112 1.27 12.95 -0.89
CA ALA A 112 2.15 13.33 -1.99
C ALA A 112 1.48 13.09 -3.35
N ASP A 113 0.80 11.95 -3.52
CA ASP A 113 0.08 11.63 -4.75
C ASP A 113 -1.19 12.49 -4.91
N PHE A 114 -1.90 12.77 -3.82
CA PHE A 114 -2.99 13.74 -3.80
C PHE A 114 -2.50 15.13 -4.22
N LYS A 115 -1.37 15.58 -3.65
CA LYS A 115 -0.76 16.87 -4.00
C LYS A 115 -0.39 16.93 -5.48
N LYS A 116 0.17 15.85 -6.05
CA LYS A 116 0.45 15.76 -7.49
C LYS A 116 -0.83 15.86 -8.31
N LEU A 117 -1.90 15.18 -7.90
CA LEU A 117 -3.20 15.22 -8.58
C LEU A 117 -3.78 16.64 -8.60
N VAL A 118 -3.88 17.31 -7.44
CA VAL A 118 -4.51 18.65 -7.36
C VAL A 118 -3.66 19.75 -7.98
N SER A 119 -2.34 19.58 -8.04
CA SER A 119 -1.41 20.51 -8.71
C SER A 119 -1.20 20.20 -10.18
N PHE A 120 -1.73 19.08 -10.70
CA PHE A 120 -1.62 18.73 -12.10
C PHE A 120 -2.32 19.77 -12.96
N ARG A 121 -1.63 20.25 -13.99
CA ARG A 121 -2.16 21.20 -14.98
C ARG A 121 -1.83 20.69 -16.36
N PHE A 122 -2.80 20.75 -17.25
CA PHE A 122 -2.60 20.39 -18.65
C PHE A 122 -1.75 21.48 -19.32
N SER A 123 -0.76 21.07 -20.10
CA SER A 123 0.09 22.02 -20.85
C SER A 123 -0.69 22.69 -21.98
N GLY A 124 -1.82 22.08 -22.36
CA GLY A 124 -2.64 22.48 -23.48
C GLY A 124 -2.20 21.92 -24.81
N ASN A 125 -1.17 21.08 -24.86
CA ASN A 125 -0.86 20.31 -26.07
C ASN A 125 -1.90 19.20 -26.25
N ASP A 126 -1.55 18.08 -26.90
CA ASP A 126 -2.48 16.95 -27.03
C ASP A 126 -2.98 16.52 -25.64
N PRO A 127 -4.28 16.65 -25.33
CA PRO A 127 -4.80 16.38 -23.99
C PRO A 127 -4.88 14.88 -23.69
N ARG A 128 -4.80 14.00 -24.70
CA ARG A 128 -4.94 12.54 -24.54
C ARG A 128 -3.87 11.92 -23.61
N PRO A 129 -2.56 12.13 -23.83
CA PRO A 129 -1.54 11.61 -22.93
C PRO A 129 -1.61 12.24 -21.52
N GLU A 130 -1.98 13.51 -21.43
CA GLU A 130 -2.12 14.20 -20.14
C GLU A 130 -3.33 13.72 -19.35
N LEU A 131 -4.43 13.39 -20.03
CA LEU A 131 -5.61 12.77 -19.44
C LEU A 131 -5.30 11.36 -18.94
N ALA A 132 -4.56 10.56 -19.73
CA ALA A 132 -4.12 9.24 -19.28
C ALA A 132 -3.26 9.33 -18.01
N LYS A 133 -2.38 10.34 -17.93
CA LYS A 133 -1.56 10.60 -16.74
C LYS A 133 -2.39 11.08 -15.54
N PHE A 134 -3.40 11.91 -15.77
CA PHE A 134 -4.36 12.32 -14.73
C PHE A 134 -5.13 11.11 -14.18
N GLN A 135 -5.62 10.24 -15.07
CA GLN A 135 -6.28 8.99 -14.69
C GLN A 135 -5.34 8.08 -13.90
N GLU A 136 -4.07 7.97 -14.31
CA GLU A 136 -3.06 7.20 -13.58
C GLU A 136 -2.89 7.68 -12.13
N PHE A 137 -2.97 8.99 -11.87
CA PHE A 137 -2.94 9.51 -10.50
C PHE A 137 -4.20 9.15 -9.70
N LEU A 138 -5.38 9.18 -10.34
CA LEU A 138 -6.63 8.73 -9.70
C LEU A 138 -6.61 7.23 -9.38
N ASP A 139 -6.10 6.41 -10.30
CA ASP A 139 -6.01 4.96 -10.12
C ASP A 139 -5.04 4.61 -8.98
N LYS A 140 -3.92 5.34 -8.86
CA LYS A 140 -2.98 5.19 -7.73
C LYS A 140 -3.63 5.52 -6.39
N LEU A 141 -4.39 6.61 -6.31
CA LEU A 141 -5.11 6.97 -5.08
C LEU A 141 -6.22 5.96 -4.76
N THR A 142 -6.92 5.48 -5.79
CA THR A 142 -7.96 4.45 -5.64
C THR A 142 -7.38 3.13 -5.14
N ALA A 143 -6.22 2.71 -5.65
CA ALA A 143 -5.48 1.55 -5.15
C ALA A 143 -5.11 1.69 -3.67
N ASN A 144 -4.86 2.93 -3.23
CA ASN A 144 -4.56 3.31 -1.84
C ASN A 144 -5.82 3.60 -0.99
N LYS A 145 -6.99 3.12 -1.41
CA LYS A 145 -8.29 3.31 -0.73
C LYS A 145 -8.80 4.76 -0.65
N VAL A 146 -8.27 5.65 -1.49
CA VAL A 146 -8.73 7.03 -1.65
C VAL A 146 -9.41 7.17 -3.01
N SER A 147 -10.71 6.94 -3.05
CA SER A 147 -11.54 7.15 -4.23
C SER A 147 -12.33 8.45 -4.12
N PHE A 148 -12.43 9.19 -5.22
CA PHE A 148 -13.25 10.39 -5.31
C PHE A 148 -14.56 10.07 -6.03
N ASP A 149 -15.64 10.71 -5.63
CA ASP A 149 -16.89 10.66 -6.38
C ASP A 149 -16.68 11.17 -7.83
N PRO A 150 -17.33 10.60 -8.86
CA PRO A 150 -17.20 11.07 -10.24
C PRO A 150 -17.41 12.58 -10.43
N PHE A 151 -18.27 13.19 -9.62
CA PHE A 151 -18.46 14.64 -9.61
C PHE A 151 -17.19 15.39 -9.17
N ILE A 152 -16.55 14.94 -8.10
CA ILE A 152 -15.31 15.55 -7.58
C ILE A 152 -14.14 15.30 -8.55
N GLN A 153 -14.07 14.13 -9.17
CA GLN A 153 -13.11 13.85 -10.25
C GLN A 153 -13.28 14.84 -11.41
N THR A 154 -14.53 15.11 -11.79
CA THR A 154 -14.87 16.08 -12.84
C THR A 154 -14.45 17.50 -12.46
N MET A 155 -14.69 17.92 -11.22
CA MET A 155 -14.24 19.24 -10.73
C MET A 155 -12.71 19.37 -10.71
N MET A 156 -12.00 18.33 -10.28
CA MET A 156 -10.53 18.31 -10.31
C MET A 156 -10.00 18.37 -11.75
N LEU A 157 -10.64 17.65 -12.69
CA LEU A 157 -10.29 17.68 -14.09
C LEU A 157 -10.51 19.07 -14.71
N ILE A 158 -11.65 19.70 -14.45
CA ILE A 158 -11.97 21.06 -14.91
C ILE A 158 -10.93 22.07 -14.40
N ASN A 159 -10.55 21.98 -13.13
CA ASN A 159 -9.52 22.84 -12.53
C ASN A 159 -8.11 22.58 -13.09
N ALA A 160 -7.86 21.38 -13.62
CA ALA A 160 -6.59 21.03 -14.25
C ALA A 160 -6.46 21.56 -15.69
N LEU A 161 -7.59 21.81 -16.37
CA LEU A 161 -7.63 22.24 -17.76
C LEU A 161 -7.26 23.74 -17.90
N PRO A 162 -6.44 24.12 -18.91
CA PRO A 162 -6.15 25.52 -19.20
C PRO A 162 -7.36 26.23 -19.82
N ALA A 163 -7.41 27.56 -19.66
CA ALA A 163 -8.51 28.44 -20.08
C ALA A 163 -8.93 28.30 -21.56
N LYS A 164 -8.04 27.81 -22.43
CA LYS A 164 -8.40 27.56 -23.84
C LYS A 164 -9.46 26.46 -24.04
N TYR A 165 -9.72 25.65 -23.00
CA TYR A 165 -10.79 24.66 -22.99
C TYR A 165 -12.04 25.16 -22.22
N ASP A 166 -12.18 26.45 -21.95
CA ASP A 166 -13.31 27.00 -21.18
C ASP A 166 -14.68 26.65 -21.78
N HIS A 167 -14.77 26.55 -23.11
CA HIS A 167 -16.00 26.05 -23.75
C HIS A 167 -16.31 24.59 -23.34
N LEU A 168 -15.30 23.73 -23.29
CA LEU A 168 -15.47 22.35 -22.83
C LEU A 168 -15.84 22.32 -21.34
N ASN A 169 -15.22 23.17 -20.52
CA ASN A 169 -15.57 23.31 -19.10
C ASN A 169 -17.05 23.68 -18.94
N ALA A 170 -17.54 24.67 -19.69
CA ALA A 170 -18.95 25.08 -19.68
C ALA A 170 -19.89 23.94 -20.12
N LEU A 171 -19.50 23.17 -21.14
CA LEU A 171 -20.29 22.03 -21.63
C LEU A 171 -20.34 20.88 -20.61
N ILE A 172 -19.22 20.59 -19.95
CA ILE A 172 -19.13 19.55 -18.92
C ILE A 172 -19.98 19.94 -17.71
N LEU A 173 -19.87 21.20 -17.25
CA LEU A 173 -20.69 21.73 -16.16
C LEU A 173 -22.19 21.72 -16.48
N GLN A 174 -22.57 21.99 -17.72
CA GLN A 174 -23.97 21.93 -18.16
C GLN A 174 -24.52 20.50 -18.20
N LYS A 175 -23.67 19.51 -18.51
CA LYS A 175 -24.06 18.09 -18.60
C LYS A 175 -24.10 17.36 -17.26
N HIS A 176 -23.53 17.94 -16.20
CA HIS A 176 -23.60 17.40 -14.84
C HIS A 176 -24.46 18.30 -13.92
N PRO A 177 -25.77 18.45 -14.16
CA PRO A 177 -26.65 19.03 -13.15
C PRO A 177 -26.94 17.96 -12.09
N HIS A 178 -26.33 18.08 -10.91
CA HIS A 178 -26.99 17.77 -9.62
C HIS A 178 -26.05 18.10 -8.46
N CYS A 179 -26.39 19.20 -7.78
CA CYS A 179 -26.29 19.28 -6.33
C CYS A 179 -27.74 19.16 -5.85
N GLU A 180 -28.18 17.97 -5.43
CA GLU A 180 -29.43 17.82 -4.68
C GLU A 180 -29.39 16.58 -3.78
N GLN A 181 -29.20 16.87 -2.49
CA GLN A 181 -29.81 16.26 -1.30
C GLN A 181 -29.68 14.73 -1.08
N ASN A 182 -28.91 14.35 -0.06
CA ASN A 182 -29.50 13.58 1.04
C ASN A 182 -28.73 13.74 2.36
N ASP A 183 -29.51 13.66 3.44
CA ASP A 183 -29.32 14.18 4.79
C ASP A 183 -28.23 13.51 5.66
N GLY A 184 -27.58 14.37 6.45
CA GLY A 184 -27.29 14.21 7.89
C GLY A 184 -26.79 12.87 8.41
N ASP A 185 -25.46 12.68 8.45
CA ASP A 185 -24.80 11.93 9.56
C ASP A 185 -23.26 12.07 9.58
N GLN A 186 -22.61 12.44 8.46
CA GLN A 186 -21.14 12.44 8.38
C GLN A 186 -20.45 13.73 8.85
N THR A 187 -21.20 14.71 9.34
CA THR A 187 -20.65 16.05 9.65
C THR A 187 -19.93 16.10 11.01
N GLU A 188 -20.21 15.21 11.95
CA GLU A 188 -19.61 15.25 13.30
C GLU A 188 -18.20 14.65 13.35
N GLU A 189 -17.93 13.52 12.69
CA GLU A 189 -16.56 12.96 12.63
C GLU A 189 -15.60 13.87 11.86
N GLN A 190 -16.06 14.47 10.76
CA GLN A 190 -15.25 15.43 10.01
C GLN A 190 -15.00 16.72 10.80
N ARG A 191 -15.98 17.23 11.55
CA ARG A 191 -15.79 18.38 12.44
C ARG A 191 -14.80 18.09 13.57
N SER A 192 -14.88 16.90 14.18
CA SER A 192 -13.96 16.48 15.25
C SER A 192 -12.51 16.40 14.74
N PHE A 193 -12.31 15.89 13.53
CA PHE A 193 -10.97 15.82 12.91
C PHE A 193 -10.41 17.21 12.59
N PHE A 194 -11.23 18.14 12.09
CA PHE A 194 -10.80 19.53 11.84
C PHE A 194 -10.54 20.32 13.13
N GLN A 195 -11.29 20.07 14.20
CA GLN A 195 -11.03 20.67 15.52
C GLN A 195 -9.75 20.15 16.16
N SER A 196 -9.43 18.86 16.05
CA SER A 196 -8.17 18.33 16.59
C SER A 196 -6.95 18.82 15.80
N ALA A 197 -7.10 19.09 14.50
CA ALA A 197 -6.01 19.56 13.64
C ALA A 197 -5.72 21.08 13.77
N THR A 198 -6.62 21.84 14.41
CA THR A 198 -6.50 23.30 14.54
C THR A 198 -6.15 23.79 15.95
N GLN A 199 -6.03 22.88 16.93
CA GLN A 199 -5.53 23.25 18.26
C GLN A 199 -4.00 23.38 18.23
N PRO A 200 -3.44 24.56 18.56
CA PRO A 200 -2.00 24.70 18.75
C PRO A 200 -1.58 23.86 19.97
N ALA A 201 -0.48 23.13 19.84
CA ALA A 201 0.10 22.36 20.93
C ALA A 201 0.40 23.29 22.11
N GLU A 202 -0.41 23.23 23.17
CA GLU A 202 -0.10 23.87 24.44
C GLU A 202 1.21 23.28 24.98
N THR A 203 2.29 24.03 24.82
CA THR A 203 3.55 23.82 25.52
C THR A 203 3.29 23.80 27.01
N THR A 204 3.33 22.60 27.59
CA THR A 204 3.35 22.41 29.05
C THR A 204 4.71 22.87 29.55
N GLU A 205 4.84 24.17 29.83
CA GLU A 205 5.94 24.73 30.60
C GLU A 205 5.70 24.34 32.06
N HIS A 206 6.12 23.13 32.41
CA HIS A 206 6.13 22.66 33.78
C HIS A 206 7.21 23.45 34.52
N ALA A 207 6.77 24.40 35.35
CA ALA A 207 7.59 25.09 36.33
C ALA A 207 8.43 24.08 37.11
N ARG A 208 9.75 24.22 37.01
CA ARG A 208 10.72 23.59 37.91
C ARG A 208 10.95 24.56 39.06
N GLU A 209 10.69 24.03 40.26
CA GLU A 209 11.12 24.54 41.56
C GLU A 209 12.63 24.81 41.62
#